data_AF-A0A2S6B494-F1
#
_entry.id   AF-A0A2S6B494-F1
#
_cell.length_a   1.000
_cell.length_b   1.000
_cell.length_c   1.000
_cell.angle_alpha   90.00
_cell.angle_beta   90.00
_cell.angle_gamma   90.00
#
_symmetry.space_group_name_H-M   'P 1'
#
loop_
_entity.id
_entity.type
_entity.pdbx_description
1 polymer ?
#
loop_
_entity_poly.entity_id
_entity_poly.type
_entity_poly.pdbx_seq_one_letter_code
_entity_poly.pdbx_strand_id
1 'polypeptide(L)'
;MDACTTEEPTMTRDDDLIRKLMLILEQANSYVNDNLVVEGYTRDQIAYHLGLIVRAGYAEGPQPRYSSSGSDPTIPLAVVVNRLSPAGHDFIAALRDDTVWAKVKERLAKVGGSASLDVIGQVGASVAKQMLGLA
;
A
#
# COMPACT_ATOMS: atom_id res chain seq x y z
N MET A 1 27.31 30.60 -9.66
CA MET A 1 25.85 30.50 -9.52
C MET A 1 25.53 29.07 -9.88
N ASP A 2 25.79 28.16 -8.95
CA ASP A 2 25.54 26.74 -9.18
C ASP A 2 24.20 26.42 -8.55
N ALA A 3 23.24 26.06 -9.41
CA ALA A 3 21.95 25.55 -8.98
C ALA A 3 22.22 24.29 -8.14
N CYS A 4 21.96 24.42 -6.84
CA CYS A 4 21.84 23.30 -5.94
C CYS A 4 20.60 22.52 -6.39
N THR A 5 20.80 21.53 -7.27
CA THR A 5 19.78 20.54 -7.59
C THR A 5 19.63 19.67 -6.36
N THR A 6 18.75 20.08 -5.44
CA THR A 6 18.23 19.17 -4.42
C THR A 6 17.35 18.17 -5.17
N GLU A 7 17.87 16.98 -5.46
CA GLU A 7 17.00 15.85 -5.77
C GLU A 7 16.17 15.58 -4.52
N GLU A 8 14.98 16.16 -4.47
CA GLU A 8 13.97 15.82 -3.48
C GLU A 8 13.67 14.32 -3.65
N PRO A 9 13.75 13.50 -2.60
CA PRO A 9 13.51 12.07 -2.72
C PRO A 9 12.07 11.83 -3.18
N THR A 10 11.90 11.50 -4.46
CA THR A 10 10.58 11.14 -5.00
C THR A 10 10.07 9.90 -4.28
N MET A 11 8.94 10.00 -3.58
CA MET A 11 8.35 8.86 -2.88
C MET A 11 7.98 7.76 -3.88
N THR A 12 8.49 6.55 -3.63
CA THR A 12 8.20 5.36 -4.43
C THR A 12 7.26 4.43 -3.69
N ARG A 13 6.37 3.75 -4.43
CA ARG A 13 5.47 2.73 -3.87
C ARG A 13 6.26 1.53 -3.34
N ASP A 14 5.97 1.15 -2.10
CA ASP A 14 6.45 -0.02 -1.38
C ASP A 14 5.28 -0.98 -1.12
N ASP A 15 5.32 -2.13 -1.78
CA ASP A 15 4.28 -3.16 -1.69
C ASP A 15 4.29 -3.91 -0.35
N ASP A 16 5.46 -4.02 0.30
CA ASP A 16 5.57 -4.57 1.66
C ASP A 16 4.88 -3.63 2.66
N LEU A 17 5.03 -2.30 2.50
CA LEU A 17 4.31 -1.32 3.32
C LEU A 17 2.80 -1.35 3.07
N ILE A 18 2.34 -1.44 1.82
CA ILE A 18 0.90 -1.56 1.50
C ILE A 18 0.30 -2.77 2.20
N ARG A 19 0.95 -3.95 2.09
CA ARG A 19 0.49 -5.16 2.78
C ARG A 19 0.43 -4.96 4.29
N LYS A 20 1.47 -4.40 4.91
CA LYS A 20 1.51 -4.12 6.36
C LYS A 20 0.37 -3.19 6.79
N LEU A 21 0.16 -2.09 6.07
CA LEU A 21 -0.91 -1.13 6.36
C LEU A 21 -2.29 -1.79 6.24
N MET A 22 -2.52 -2.60 5.20
CA MET A 22 -3.81 -3.29 5.03
C MET A 22 -4.08 -4.32 6.13
N LEU A 23 -3.05 -5.04 6.62
CA LEU A 23 -3.18 -5.92 7.79
C LEU A 23 -3.52 -5.15 9.08
N ILE A 24 -2.96 -3.95 9.25
CA ILE A 24 -3.27 -3.07 10.39
C ILE A 24 -4.71 -2.55 10.28
N LEU A 25 -5.09 -2.06 9.09
CA LEU A 25 -6.44 -1.53 8.81
C LEU A 25 -7.53 -2.57 9.05
N GLU A 26 -7.28 -3.83 8.71
CA GLU A 26 -8.24 -4.91 8.95
C GLU A 26 -8.50 -5.18 10.44
N GLN A 27 -7.49 -4.99 11.29
CA GLN A 27 -7.57 -5.21 12.74
C GLN A 27 -8.02 -3.96 13.52
N ALA A 28 -8.14 -2.82 12.85
CA ALA A 28 -8.45 -1.56 13.49
C ALA A 28 -9.93 -1.53 13.94
N ASN A 29 -10.16 -1.20 15.22
CA ASN A 29 -11.51 -0.98 15.78
C ASN A 29 -12.00 0.47 15.62
N SER A 30 -11.18 1.34 15.03
CA SER A 30 -11.47 2.75 14.78
C SER A 30 -10.84 3.19 13.46
N TYR A 31 -11.11 4.41 13.04
CA TYR A 31 -10.38 5.00 11.91
C TYR A 31 -8.87 5.02 12.19
N VAL A 32 -8.09 4.89 11.13
CA VAL A 32 -6.63 5.02 11.11
C VAL A 32 -6.27 6.27 10.34
N ASN A 33 -5.24 6.98 10.76
CA ASN A 33 -4.72 8.13 10.05
C ASN A 33 -3.20 8.00 9.86
N ASP A 34 -2.61 8.99 9.21
CA ASP A 34 -1.18 9.05 8.94
C ASP A 34 -0.29 9.25 10.17
N ASN A 35 -0.84 9.46 11.37
CA ASN A 35 -0.08 9.43 12.62
C ASN A 35 0.17 8.00 13.13
N LEU A 36 -0.31 6.98 12.41
CA LEU A 36 0.06 5.59 12.65
C LEU A 36 1.59 5.46 12.65
N VAL A 37 2.13 4.73 13.63
CA VAL A 37 3.56 4.43 13.71
C VAL A 37 3.77 3.01 13.20
N VAL A 38 4.54 2.88 12.11
CA VAL A 38 4.98 1.59 11.58
C VAL A 38 6.50 1.58 11.59
N GLU A 39 7.08 0.57 12.23
CA GLU A 39 8.54 0.44 12.34
C GLU A 39 9.21 0.45 10.95
N GLY A 40 10.25 1.27 10.82
CA GLY A 40 11.01 1.43 9.59
C GLY A 40 10.40 2.41 8.57
N TYR A 41 9.27 3.05 8.87
CA TYR A 41 8.60 3.97 7.97
C TYR A 41 8.34 5.34 8.58
N THR A 42 8.51 6.36 7.77
CA THR A 42 8.19 7.76 8.10
C THR A 42 6.69 8.02 7.99
N ARG A 43 6.21 9.07 8.66
CA ARG A 43 4.84 9.58 8.50
C ARG A 43 4.48 9.83 7.03
N ASP A 44 5.41 10.38 6.27
CA ASP A 44 5.20 10.72 4.86
C ASP A 44 5.04 9.47 3.99
N GLN A 45 5.85 8.44 4.22
CA GLN A 45 5.66 7.14 3.58
C GLN A 45 4.29 6.55 3.95
N ILE A 46 3.88 6.63 5.21
CA ILE A 46 2.58 6.12 5.66
C ILE A 46 1.44 6.89 5.00
N ALA A 47 1.48 8.23 5.00
CA ALA A 47 0.50 9.09 4.35
C ALA A 47 0.38 8.79 2.86
N TYR A 48 1.52 8.69 2.17
CA TYR A 48 1.57 8.35 0.75
C TYR A 48 0.89 7.00 0.46
N HIS A 49 1.23 5.95 1.20
CA HIS A 49 0.68 4.61 0.96
C HIS A 49 -0.78 4.46 1.39
N LEU A 50 -1.21 5.06 2.51
CA LEU A 50 -2.63 5.13 2.86
C LEU A 50 -3.42 5.88 1.77
N GLY A 51 -2.85 6.95 1.23
CA GLY A 51 -3.44 7.70 0.12
C GLY A 51 -3.63 6.84 -1.14
N LEU A 52 -2.64 6.01 -1.48
CA LEU A 52 -2.75 5.05 -2.59
C LEU A 52 -3.84 4.01 -2.34
N ILE A 53 -3.91 3.43 -1.14
CA ILE A 53 -4.91 2.42 -0.78
C ILE A 53 -6.34 2.97 -0.92
N VAL A 54 -6.59 4.19 -0.41
CA VAL A 54 -7.90 4.86 -0.52
C VAL A 54 -8.23 5.19 -1.97
N ARG A 55 -7.29 5.77 -2.72
CA ARG A 55 -7.51 6.14 -4.12
C ARG A 55 -7.73 4.93 -5.04
N ALA A 56 -7.13 3.79 -4.70
CA ALA A 56 -7.32 2.55 -5.42
C ALA A 56 -8.61 1.80 -5.03
N GLY A 57 -9.37 2.32 -4.06
CA GLY A 57 -10.65 1.75 -3.64
C GLY A 57 -10.54 0.50 -2.75
N TYR A 58 -9.34 0.18 -2.24
CA TYR A 58 -9.14 -0.91 -1.29
C TYR A 58 -9.48 -0.53 0.15
N ALA A 59 -9.62 0.77 0.43
CA ALA A 59 -10.14 1.27 1.70
C ALA A 59 -11.06 2.47 1.50
N GLU A 60 -11.94 2.68 2.47
CA GLU A 60 -12.91 3.76 2.48
C GLU A 60 -12.44 4.89 3.40
N GLY A 61 -12.54 6.12 2.93
CA GLY A 61 -12.16 7.33 3.66
C GLY A 61 -12.40 8.58 2.81
N PRO A 62 -12.28 9.78 3.40
CA PRO A 62 -12.21 11.01 2.62
C PRO A 62 -11.06 10.94 1.60
N GLN A 63 -11.25 11.60 0.44
CA GLN A 63 -10.19 11.69 -0.55
C GLN A 63 -8.95 12.38 0.05
N PRO A 64 -7.74 11.80 -0.11
CA PRO A 64 -6.50 12.42 0.37
C PRO A 64 -6.33 13.82 -0.22
N ARG A 65 -5.96 14.78 0.62
CA ARG A 65 -5.76 16.18 0.20
C ARG A 65 -4.27 16.43 -0.02
N TYR A 66 -3.93 16.94 -1.19
CA TYR A 66 -2.55 17.27 -1.56
C TYR A 66 -2.37 18.78 -1.56
N SER A 67 -1.18 19.24 -1.16
CA SER A 67 -0.86 20.66 -1.22
C SER A 67 -0.48 21.06 -2.64
N SER A 68 -1.00 22.19 -3.10
CA SER A 68 -0.57 22.82 -4.37
C SER A 68 0.71 23.64 -4.21
N SER A 69 1.13 23.90 -2.98
CA SER A 69 2.24 24.82 -2.64
C SER A 69 3.15 24.27 -1.53
N GLY A 70 3.04 22.98 -1.21
CA GLY A 70 3.84 22.32 -0.18
C GLY A 70 5.18 21.82 -0.72
N SER A 71 6.00 21.28 0.19
CA SER A 71 7.34 20.75 -0.10
C SER A 71 7.29 19.63 -1.15
N ASP A 72 6.33 18.71 -1.05
CA ASP A 72 6.13 17.65 -2.05
C ASP A 72 4.63 17.52 -2.41
N PRO A 73 4.24 17.80 -3.68
CA PRO A 73 2.85 17.68 -4.13
C PRO A 73 2.36 16.24 -4.26
N THR A 74 3.24 15.24 -4.12
CA THR A 74 2.91 13.81 -4.21
C THR A 74 2.54 13.19 -2.86
N ILE A 75 2.80 13.88 -1.75
CA ILE A 75 2.49 13.42 -0.39
C ILE A 75 1.20 14.10 0.10
N PRO A 76 0.19 13.34 0.56
CA PRO A 76 -1.00 13.94 1.15
C PRO A 76 -0.67 14.72 2.44
N LEU A 77 -1.30 15.88 2.63
CA LEU A 77 -1.22 16.66 3.86
C LEU A 77 -1.79 15.91 5.07
N ALA A 78 -2.86 15.15 4.82
CA ALA A 78 -3.53 14.31 5.80
C ALA A 78 -4.25 13.15 5.08
N VAL A 79 -4.18 11.96 5.67
CA VAL A 79 -5.00 10.81 5.27
C VAL A 79 -5.76 10.24 6.46
N VAL A 80 -7.04 9.92 6.23
CA VAL A 80 -7.90 9.20 7.18
C VAL A 80 -8.55 8.04 6.44
N VAL A 81 -8.45 6.85 7.04
CA VAL A 81 -9.06 5.61 6.56
C VAL A 81 -10.05 5.14 7.60
N ASN A 82 -11.31 5.00 7.20
CA ASN A 82 -12.40 4.59 8.09
C ASN A 82 -12.45 3.07 8.26
N ARG A 83 -12.29 2.32 7.16
CA ARG A 83 -12.35 0.86 7.09
C ARG A 83 -11.80 0.34 5.76
N LEU A 84 -11.51 -0.95 5.66
CA LEU A 84 -11.28 -1.61 4.36
C LEU A 84 -12.59 -1.72 3.57
N SER A 85 -12.48 -1.67 2.24
CA SER A 85 -13.59 -2.03 1.35
C SER A 85 -13.67 -3.56 1.20
N PRO A 86 -14.75 -4.12 0.61
CA PRO A 86 -14.80 -5.54 0.28
C PRO A 86 -13.59 -6.00 -0.57
N ALA A 87 -13.17 -5.19 -1.56
CA ALA A 87 -11.98 -5.46 -2.36
C ALA A 87 -10.69 -5.42 -1.51
N GLY A 88 -10.63 -4.55 -0.49
CA GLY A 88 -9.57 -4.52 0.51
C GLY A 88 -9.46 -5.82 1.29
N HIS A 89 -10.59 -6.35 1.75
CA HIS A 89 -10.66 -7.64 2.44
C HIS A 89 -10.22 -8.80 1.53
N ASP A 90 -10.68 -8.84 0.29
CA ASP A 90 -10.29 -9.89 -0.66
C ASP A 90 -8.78 -9.85 -0.97
N PHE A 91 -8.24 -8.65 -1.17
CA PHE A 91 -6.81 -8.44 -1.40
C PHE A 91 -5.97 -8.98 -0.23
N ILE A 92 -6.33 -8.61 1.01
CA ILE A 92 -5.54 -9.02 2.17
C ILE A 92 -5.77 -10.49 2.53
N ALA A 93 -6.97 -11.04 2.29
CA ALA A 93 -7.22 -12.48 2.42
C ALA A 93 -6.31 -13.30 1.50
N ALA A 94 -6.08 -12.84 0.27
CA ALA A 94 -5.19 -13.50 -0.68
C ALA A 94 -3.69 -13.37 -0.32
N LEU A 95 -3.30 -12.39 0.50
CA LEU A 95 -1.89 -12.06 0.77
C LEU A 95 -1.52 -12.15 2.25
N ARG A 96 -2.43 -12.59 3.13
CA ARG A 96 -2.19 -12.66 4.58
C ARG A 96 -1.05 -13.61 4.92
N ASP A 97 -0.98 -14.76 4.27
CA ASP A 97 0.02 -15.77 4.57
C ASP A 97 1.41 -15.35 4.07
N ASP A 98 2.43 -15.42 4.92
CA ASP A 98 3.79 -15.00 4.58
C ASP A 98 4.43 -15.90 3.50
N THR A 99 4.05 -17.18 3.44
CA THR A 99 4.52 -18.10 2.39
C THR A 99 3.92 -17.72 1.04
N VAL A 100 2.63 -17.39 1.02
CA VAL A 100 1.97 -16.85 -0.18
C VAL A 100 2.64 -15.55 -0.60
N TRP A 101 2.88 -14.63 0.34
CA TRP A 101 3.51 -13.35 0.05
C TRP A 101 4.93 -13.49 -0.52
N ALA A 102 5.76 -14.37 0.04
CA ALA A 102 7.09 -14.65 -0.48
C ALA A 102 7.04 -15.14 -1.94
N LYS A 103 6.15 -16.08 -2.26
CA LYS A 103 5.95 -16.58 -3.63
C LYS A 103 5.42 -15.51 -4.59
N VAL A 104 4.57 -14.60 -4.11
CA VAL A 104 4.11 -13.45 -4.90
C VAL A 104 5.31 -12.58 -5.28
N LYS A 105 6.16 -12.22 -4.32
CA LYS A 105 7.37 -11.43 -4.57
C LYS A 105 8.33 -12.11 -5.54
N GLU A 106 8.54 -13.42 -5.41
CA GLU A 106 9.34 -14.20 -6.37
C GLU A 106 8.78 -14.15 -7.80
N ARG A 107 7.46 -14.16 -7.97
CA ARG A 107 6.83 -14.03 -9.29
C ARG A 107 6.95 -12.63 -9.85
N LEU A 108 6.72 -11.61 -9.03
CA LEU A 108 6.84 -10.21 -9.44
C LEU A 108 8.27 -9.83 -9.84
N ALA A 109 9.28 -10.41 -9.18
CA ALA A 109 10.68 -10.22 -9.53
C ALA A 109 10.99 -10.61 -11.00
N LYS A 110 10.24 -11.55 -11.58
CA LYS A 110 10.41 -11.97 -12.99
C LYS A 110 9.89 -10.95 -14.01
N VAL A 111 9.05 -10.01 -13.59
CA VAL A 111 8.37 -9.03 -14.46
C VAL A 111 8.72 -7.58 -14.09
N GLY A 112 9.85 -7.36 -13.42
CA GLY A 112 10.34 -6.02 -13.07
C GLY A 112 10.16 -5.61 -11.60
N GLY A 113 9.77 -6.53 -10.72
CA GLY A 113 9.78 -6.34 -9.26
C GLY A 113 8.46 -5.86 -8.67
N SER A 114 7.55 -5.30 -9.46
CA SER A 114 6.23 -4.84 -8.98
C SER A 114 5.17 -4.87 -10.11
N ALA A 115 3.90 -4.69 -9.76
CA ALA A 115 2.75 -4.66 -10.68
C ALA A 115 1.62 -3.74 -10.15
N SER A 116 0.45 -3.66 -10.79
CA SER A 116 -0.70 -2.98 -10.16
C SER A 116 -1.18 -3.76 -8.92
N LEU A 117 -1.84 -3.09 -7.96
CA LEU A 117 -2.40 -3.76 -6.78
C LEU A 117 -3.37 -4.89 -7.16
N ASP A 118 -4.18 -4.68 -8.20
CA ASP A 118 -5.05 -5.70 -8.75
C ASP A 118 -4.28 -6.95 -9.21
N VAL A 119 -3.21 -6.76 -10.01
CA VAL A 119 -2.36 -7.87 -10.47
C VAL A 119 -1.68 -8.56 -9.29
N ILE A 120 -1.19 -7.81 -8.30
CA ILE A 120 -0.58 -8.40 -7.08
C ILE A 120 -1.61 -9.29 -6.35
N GLY A 121 -2.85 -8.81 -6.18
CA GLY A 121 -3.94 -9.58 -5.59
C GLY A 121 -4.27 -10.84 -6.39
N GLN A 122 -4.32 -10.75 -7.72
CA GLN A 122 -4.56 -11.90 -8.60
C GLN A 122 -3.44 -12.94 -8.52
N VAL A 123 -2.17 -12.51 -8.45
CA VAL A 123 -1.03 -13.41 -8.25
C VAL A 123 -1.11 -14.09 -6.89
N GLY A 124 -1.47 -13.36 -5.83
CA GLY A 124 -1.72 -13.93 -4.50
C GLY A 124 -2.80 -15.00 -4.51
N ALA A 125 -3.96 -14.68 -5.10
CA ALA A 125 -5.06 -15.62 -5.24
C ALA A 125 -4.66 -16.87 -6.05
N SER A 126 -3.87 -16.70 -7.12
CA SER A 126 -3.33 -17.81 -7.90
C SER A 126 -2.41 -18.72 -7.08
N VAL A 127 -1.51 -18.14 -6.28
CA VAL A 127 -0.62 -18.89 -5.37
C VAL A 127 -1.44 -19.65 -4.32
N ALA A 128 -2.43 -19.00 -3.72
CA ALA A 128 -3.31 -19.62 -2.72
C ALA A 128 -4.09 -20.81 -3.32
N LYS A 129 -4.66 -20.67 -4.52
CA LYS A 129 -5.33 -21.77 -5.23
C LYS A 129 -4.42 -22.97 -5.46
N GLN A 130 -3.16 -22.73 -5.85
CA GLN A 130 -2.17 -23.80 -6.02
C GLN A 130 -1.89 -24.52 -4.70
N MET A 131 -1.80 -23.80 -3.59
CA MET A 131 -1.60 -24.40 -2.26
C MET A 131 -2.81 -25.22 -1.80
N LEU A 132 -4.01 -24.87 -2.25
CA LEU A 132 -5.24 -25.63 -2.00
C LEU A 132 -5.45 -26.81 -2.97
N GLY A 133 -4.59 -26.99 -3.97
CA GLY A 133 -4.76 -28.01 -5.01
C GLY A 133 -5.91 -27.73 -6.00
N LEU A 134 -6.28 -26.46 -6.17
CA LEU A 134 -7.36 -25.99 -7.04
C LEU A 134 -6.87 -25.39 -8.38
N ALA A 135 -5.64 -25.73 -8.78
CA ALA A 135 -4.94 -25.13 -9.91
C ALA A 135 -4.89 -26.06 -11.13
#